data_AF-A0A6M2EL88-F1
#
_entry.id   AF-A0A6M2EL88-F1
#
_cell.length_a   1.000
_cell.length_b   1.000
_cell.length_c   1.000
_cell.angle_alpha   90.00
_cell.angle_beta   90.00
_cell.angle_gamma   90.00
#
_symmetry.space_group_name_H-M   'P 1'
#
loop_
_entity.id
_entity.type
_entity.pdbx_description
1 polymer ?
#
loop_
_entity_poly.entity_id
_entity_poly.type
_entity_poly.pdbx_seq_one_letter_code
_entity_poly.pdbx_strand_id
1 'polypeptide(L)'
;MATATAQALRVMKVAGNSRSVEEARARVFDFFKLACRSLPAVMDIYNLDDVVNKSQLRSAISSQVRKNSHITNAKVIDMLLFKGMEELGNIVEHHKQRHHIIGQYILGKDGTLHDSSPKDPSTSDFLKNFYSGNYF
;
A
#
# COMPACT_ATOMS: atom_id res chain seq x y z
N MET A 1 -2.55 -13.56 -17.36
CA MET A 1 -2.79 -12.20 -16.82
C MET A 1 -1.64 -11.73 -15.92
N ALA A 2 -1.18 -12.51 -14.93
CA ALA A 2 -0.08 -12.14 -14.03
C ALA A 2 1.25 -11.79 -14.75
N THR A 3 1.56 -12.48 -15.86
CA THR A 3 2.76 -12.25 -16.68
C THR A 3 2.74 -10.87 -17.37
N ALA A 4 1.57 -10.40 -17.81
CA ALA A 4 1.42 -9.10 -18.46
C ALA A 4 1.56 -7.95 -17.45
N THR A 5 1.07 -8.12 -16.22
CA THR A 5 1.27 -7.15 -15.14
C THR A 5 2.75 -7.09 -14.71
N ALA A 6 3.44 -8.24 -14.64
CA ALA A 6 4.87 -8.27 -14.35
C ALA A 6 5.71 -7.56 -15.44
N GLN A 7 5.37 -7.76 -16.72
CA GLN A 7 6.01 -7.04 -17.82
C GLN A 7 5.74 -5.53 -17.78
N ALA A 8 4.50 -5.11 -17.49
CA ALA A 8 4.15 -3.69 -17.36
C ALA A 8 4.93 -3.01 -16.21
N LEU A 9 5.13 -3.71 -15.10
CA LEU A 9 5.96 -3.23 -13.98
C LEU A 9 7.43 -3.03 -14.38
N ARG A 10 7.99 -3.94 -15.20
CA ARG A 10 9.37 -3.82 -15.69
C ARG A 10 9.56 -2.63 -16.64
N VAL A 11 8.61 -2.39 -17.53
CA VAL A 11 8.65 -1.25 -18.48
C VAL A 11 8.55 0.09 -17.74
N MET A 12 7.68 0.20 -16.74
CA MET A 12 7.55 1.42 -15.95
C MET A 12 8.75 1.69 -15.02
N LYS A 13 9.50 0.65 -14.63
CA LYS A 13 10.70 0.75 -13.77
C LYS A 13 11.85 1.55 -14.45
N VAL A 14 11.82 1.72 -15.77
CA VAL A 14 12.88 2.36 -16.58
C VAL A 14 12.56 3.82 -16.96
N ALA A 15 11.32 4.29 -16.78
CA ALA A 15 10.94 5.63 -17.21
C ALA A 15 11.64 6.71 -16.35
N GLY A 16 12.34 7.64 -17.02
CA GLY A 16 13.18 8.68 -16.40
C GLY A 16 12.45 9.60 -15.41
N ASN A 17 13.22 10.42 -14.69
CA ASN A 17 12.68 11.33 -13.68
C ASN A 17 11.68 12.32 -14.29
N SER A 18 10.56 12.51 -13.60
CA SER A 18 9.49 13.43 -13.97
C SER A 18 10.02 14.86 -14.01
N ARG A 19 9.62 15.61 -15.04
CA ARG A 19 10.05 17.01 -15.25
C ARG A 19 9.22 17.99 -14.42
N SER A 20 7.99 17.62 -14.08
CA SER A 20 7.09 18.41 -13.25
C SER A 20 6.29 17.56 -12.25
N VAL A 21 5.63 18.21 -11.31
CA VAL A 21 4.80 17.55 -10.28
C VAL A 21 3.54 16.95 -10.91
N GLU A 22 3.00 17.56 -11.95
CA GLU A 22 1.83 17.10 -12.69
C GLU A 22 2.12 15.78 -13.40
N GLU A 23 3.29 15.66 -14.04
CA GLU A 23 3.74 14.42 -14.67
C GLU A 23 3.91 13.31 -13.63
N ALA A 24 4.55 13.61 -12.50
CA ALA A 24 4.71 12.66 -11.40
C ALA A 24 3.34 12.18 -10.87
N ARG A 25 2.37 13.09 -10.73
CA ARG A 25 1.00 12.76 -10.31
C ARG A 25 0.29 11.86 -11.34
N ALA A 26 0.43 12.15 -12.63
CA ALA A 26 -0.13 11.31 -13.68
C ALA A 26 0.41 9.87 -13.60
N ARG A 27 1.72 9.72 -13.41
CA ARG A 27 2.37 8.40 -13.22
C ARG A 27 1.90 7.68 -11.96
N VAL A 28 1.66 8.40 -10.87
CA VAL A 28 1.07 7.83 -9.65
C VAL A 28 -0.34 7.28 -9.93
N PHE A 29 -1.16 7.96 -10.73
CA PHE A 29 -2.48 7.43 -11.12
C PHE A 29 -2.39 6.19 -11.99
N ASP A 30 -1.42 6.13 -12.91
CA ASP A 30 -1.21 4.95 -13.74
C ASP A 30 -0.73 3.76 -12.92
N PHE A 31 0.17 3.99 -11.96
CA PHE A 31 0.53 2.99 -10.96
C PHE A 31 -0.68 2.53 -10.12
N PHE A 32 -1.51 3.46 -9.65
CA PHE A 32 -2.71 3.11 -8.88
C PHE A 32 -3.67 2.21 -9.69
N LYS A 33 -3.89 2.54 -10.97
CA LYS A 33 -4.69 1.70 -11.88
C LYS A 33 -4.05 0.34 -12.08
N LEU A 34 -2.73 0.29 -12.27
CA LEU A 34 -1.98 -0.96 -12.43
C LEU A 34 -2.12 -1.85 -11.20
N ALA A 35 -1.91 -1.30 -10.00
CA ALA A 35 -2.08 -1.98 -8.73
C ALA A 35 -3.51 -2.51 -8.56
N CYS A 36 -4.52 -1.70 -8.86
CA CYS A 36 -5.92 -2.13 -8.77
C CYS A 36 -6.27 -3.27 -9.75
N ARG A 37 -5.60 -3.33 -10.91
CA ARG A 37 -5.79 -4.39 -11.92
C ARG A 37 -5.05 -5.67 -11.58
N SER A 38 -3.97 -5.62 -10.79
CA SER A 38 -3.25 -6.82 -10.33
C SER A 38 -3.91 -7.46 -9.11
N LEU A 39 -4.77 -6.74 -8.36
CA LEU A 39 -5.43 -7.26 -7.17
C LEU A 39 -6.15 -8.62 -7.33
N PRO A 40 -6.91 -8.89 -8.41
CA PRO A 40 -7.53 -10.21 -8.58
C PRO A 40 -6.49 -11.33 -8.57
N ALA A 41 -5.38 -11.17 -9.30
CA ALA A 41 -4.30 -12.15 -9.31
C ALA A 41 -3.67 -12.30 -7.92
N VAL A 42 -3.43 -11.19 -7.21
CA VAL A 42 -2.87 -11.22 -5.85
C VAL A 42 -3.81 -11.96 -4.88
N MET A 43 -5.12 -11.78 -4.99
CA MET A 43 -6.07 -12.51 -4.15
C MET A 43 -6.03 -14.01 -4.41
N ASP A 44 -5.99 -14.41 -5.68
CA ASP A 44 -5.93 -15.82 -6.07
C ASP A 44 -4.60 -16.47 -5.64
N ILE A 45 -3.48 -15.75 -5.79
CA ILE A 45 -2.13 -16.23 -5.43
C ILE A 45 -1.99 -16.48 -3.92
N TYR A 46 -2.54 -15.57 -3.12
CA TYR A 46 -2.37 -15.58 -1.66
C TYR A 46 -3.61 -16.10 -0.92
N ASN A 47 -4.62 -16.59 -1.64
CA ASN A 47 -5.92 -17.08 -1.14
C ASN A 47 -6.65 -16.11 -0.21
N LEU A 48 -6.62 -14.79 -0.47
CA LEU A 48 -7.02 -13.76 0.51
C LEU A 48 -8.54 -13.59 0.71
N ASP A 49 -9.38 -14.34 -0.02
CA ASP A 49 -10.84 -14.19 -0.04
C ASP A 49 -11.51 -14.42 1.33
N ASP A 50 -10.87 -15.18 2.22
CA ASP A 50 -11.34 -15.47 3.57
C ASP A 50 -11.09 -14.32 4.56
N VAL A 51 -10.11 -13.46 4.28
CA VAL A 51 -9.68 -12.40 5.20
C VAL A 51 -10.14 -11.02 4.75
N VAL A 52 -10.16 -10.77 3.44
CA VAL A 52 -10.34 -9.40 2.91
C VAL A 52 -11.04 -9.38 1.56
N ASN A 53 -11.83 -8.34 1.34
CA ASN A 53 -12.47 -8.08 0.05
C ASN A 53 -11.61 -7.17 -0.85
N LYS A 54 -11.74 -7.33 -2.18
CA LYS A 54 -11.15 -6.46 -3.23
C LYS A 54 -11.34 -4.97 -2.93
N SER A 55 -12.49 -4.57 -2.40
CA SER A 55 -12.78 -3.19 -2.03
C SER A 55 -11.84 -2.66 -0.93
N GLN A 56 -11.59 -3.46 0.11
CA GLN A 56 -10.70 -3.11 1.21
C GLN A 56 -9.25 -2.99 0.74
N LEU A 57 -8.77 -3.88 -0.13
CA LEU A 57 -7.43 -3.76 -0.73
C LEU A 57 -7.27 -2.49 -1.57
N ARG A 58 -8.29 -2.12 -2.37
CA ARG A 58 -8.28 -0.85 -3.11
C ARG A 58 -8.23 0.35 -2.18
N SER A 59 -8.99 0.31 -1.08
CA SER A 59 -8.95 1.35 -0.05
C SER A 59 -7.58 1.44 0.62
N ALA A 60 -6.95 0.30 0.93
CA ALA A 60 -5.60 0.25 1.50
C ALA A 60 -4.56 0.87 0.56
N ILE A 61 -4.58 0.54 -0.73
CA ILE A 61 -3.70 1.17 -1.73
C ILE A 61 -3.96 2.69 -1.79
N SER A 62 -5.23 3.10 -1.83
CA SER A 62 -5.59 4.52 -1.86
C SER A 62 -5.09 5.27 -0.62
N SER A 63 -5.22 4.67 0.56
CA SER A 63 -4.70 5.19 1.83
C SER A 63 -3.18 5.37 1.77
N GLN A 64 -2.43 4.38 1.26
CA GLN A 64 -0.97 4.49 1.13
C GLN A 64 -0.53 5.60 0.18
N VAL A 65 -1.23 5.79 -0.94
CA VAL A 65 -0.97 6.91 -1.85
C VAL A 65 -1.29 8.25 -1.18
N ARG A 66 -2.43 8.34 -0.48
CA ARG A 66 -2.87 9.57 0.21
C ARG A 66 -1.98 9.94 1.40
N LYS A 67 -1.39 8.99 2.12
CA LYS A 67 -0.42 9.27 3.21
C LYS A 67 0.71 10.19 2.76
N ASN A 68 1.11 10.10 1.49
CA ASN A 68 2.20 10.86 0.91
C ASN A 68 1.74 12.07 0.08
N SER A 69 0.46 12.47 0.15
CA SER A 69 -0.10 13.53 -0.70
C SER A 69 0.46 14.93 -0.40
N HIS A 70 1.06 15.12 0.77
CA HIS A 70 1.67 16.38 1.21
C HIS A 70 3.01 16.65 0.51
N ILE A 71 3.58 15.68 -0.20
CA ILE A 71 4.88 15.80 -0.86
C ILE A 71 4.73 16.58 -2.17
N THR A 72 5.49 17.66 -2.29
CA THR A 72 5.47 18.56 -3.45
C THR A 72 6.67 18.40 -4.37
N ASN A 73 7.73 17.73 -3.94
CA ASN A 73 8.94 17.52 -4.73
C ASN A 73 8.78 16.34 -5.70
N ALA A 74 8.79 16.62 -7.01
CA ALA A 74 8.61 15.61 -8.07
C ALA A 74 9.59 14.43 -7.97
N LYS A 75 10.87 14.68 -7.63
CA LYS A 75 11.88 13.61 -7.49
C LYS A 75 11.58 12.67 -6.33
N VAL A 76 11.05 13.21 -5.24
CA VAL A 76 10.64 12.41 -4.07
C VAL A 76 9.40 11.58 -4.42
N ILE A 77 8.45 12.14 -5.17
CA ILE A 77 7.28 11.41 -5.68
C ILE A 77 7.74 10.25 -6.57
N ASP A 78 8.67 10.47 -7.50
CA ASP A 78 9.20 9.41 -8.35
C ASP A 78 9.91 8.30 -7.55
N MET A 79 10.67 8.67 -6.52
CA MET A 79 11.32 7.68 -5.64
C MET A 79 10.29 6.83 -4.88
N LEU A 80 9.21 7.46 -4.39
CA LEU A 80 8.13 6.74 -3.71
C LEU A 80 7.35 5.86 -4.68
N LEU A 81 7.12 6.33 -5.90
CA LEU A 81 6.51 5.57 -6.97
C LEU A 81 7.36 4.33 -7.30
N PHE A 82 8.68 4.49 -7.42
CA PHE A 82 9.61 3.38 -7.64
C PHE A 82 9.54 2.35 -6.52
N LYS A 83 9.56 2.79 -5.25
CA LYS A 83 9.40 1.89 -4.10
C LYS A 83 8.06 1.14 -4.13
N GLY A 84 6.96 1.83 -4.45
CA GLY A 84 5.64 1.21 -4.57
C GLY A 84 5.55 0.20 -5.71
N MET A 85 6.21 0.49 -6.83
CA MET A 85 6.33 -0.41 -7.97
C MET A 85 7.13 -1.66 -7.67
N GLU A 86 8.28 -1.52 -7.01
CA GLU A 86 9.11 -2.64 -6.58
C GLU A 86 8.36 -3.54 -5.60
N GLU A 87 7.69 -2.94 -4.62
CA GLU A 87 6.83 -3.64 -3.67
C GLU A 87 5.72 -4.42 -4.39
N LEU A 88 5.02 -3.80 -5.34
CA LEU A 88 4.00 -4.47 -6.14
C LEU A 88 4.59 -5.62 -6.98
N GLY A 89 5.79 -5.43 -7.52
CA GLY A 89 6.54 -6.48 -8.22
C GLY A 89 6.82 -7.68 -7.32
N ASN A 90 7.32 -7.45 -6.10
CA ASN A 90 7.58 -8.51 -5.13
C ASN A 90 6.33 -9.30 -4.74
N ILE A 91 5.16 -8.64 -4.68
CA ILE A 91 3.89 -9.31 -4.39
C ILE A 91 3.45 -10.14 -5.61
N VAL A 92 3.46 -9.56 -6.81
CA VAL A 92 3.00 -10.26 -8.03
C VAL A 92 3.92 -11.42 -8.42
N GLU A 93 5.24 -11.27 -8.24
CA GLU A 93 6.26 -12.30 -8.52
C GLU A 93 6.41 -13.31 -7.37
N HIS A 94 5.57 -13.25 -6.32
CA HIS A 94 5.56 -14.18 -5.18
C HIS A 94 6.86 -14.18 -4.35
N HIS A 95 7.58 -13.06 -4.32
CA HIS A 95 8.74 -12.89 -3.43
C HIS A 95 8.33 -12.61 -1.97
N LYS A 96 7.04 -12.40 -1.72
CA LYS A 96 6.46 -12.29 -0.37
C LYS A 96 5.53 -13.46 -0.06
N GLN A 97 5.29 -13.71 1.22
CA GLN A 97 4.33 -14.71 1.69
C GLN A 97 3.02 -14.08 2.18
N ARG A 98 1.93 -14.87 2.22
CA ARG A 98 0.58 -14.45 2.65
C ARG A 98 0.57 -13.62 3.94
N HIS A 99 1.31 -14.06 4.97
CA HIS A 99 1.34 -13.38 6.26
C HIS A 99 1.94 -11.97 6.19
N HIS A 100 2.87 -11.71 5.25
CA HIS A 100 3.40 -10.36 5.02
C HIS A 100 2.32 -9.42 4.49
N ILE A 101 1.50 -9.91 3.56
CA ILE A 101 0.41 -9.11 2.95
C ILE A 101 -0.63 -8.77 4.01
N ILE A 102 -1.03 -9.78 4.79
CA ILE A 102 -2.02 -9.65 5.86
C ILE A 102 -1.54 -8.71 6.96
N GLY A 103 -0.32 -8.92 7.48
CA GLY A 103 0.24 -8.05 8.53
C GLY A 103 0.42 -6.60 8.09
N GLN A 104 0.94 -6.37 6.88
CA GLN A 104 1.34 -5.03 6.47
C GLN A 104 0.19 -4.18 5.92
N TYR A 105 -0.74 -4.77 5.16
CA TYR A 105 -1.74 -4.03 4.40
C TYR A 105 -3.18 -4.21 4.90
N ILE A 106 -3.44 -5.26 5.69
CA ILE A 106 -4.79 -5.60 6.15
C ILE A 106 -4.97 -5.27 7.63
N LEU A 107 -4.07 -5.76 8.48
CA LEU A 107 -4.12 -5.56 9.94
C LEU A 107 -3.52 -4.22 10.40
N GLY A 108 -2.67 -3.60 9.56
CA GLY A 108 -1.89 -2.42 9.96
C GLY A 108 -0.76 -2.79 10.93
N LYS A 109 0.24 -1.90 11.04
CA LYS A 109 1.41 -2.06 11.93
C LYS A 109 1.04 -2.26 13.41
N ASP A 110 -0.18 -1.92 13.78
CA ASP A 110 -0.67 -1.92 15.17
C ASP A 110 -1.64 -3.09 15.43
N GLY A 111 -1.81 -4.01 14.48
CA GLY A 111 -2.69 -5.19 14.63
C GLY A 111 -4.20 -4.86 14.63
N THR A 112 -4.56 -3.58 14.58
CA THR A 112 -5.94 -3.11 14.52
C THR A 112 -6.46 -3.17 13.09
N LEU A 113 -7.28 -4.19 12.82
CA LEU A 113 -8.31 -4.17 11.77
C LEU A 113 -8.89 -2.76 11.68
N HIS A 114 -8.78 -2.15 10.49
CA HIS A 114 -9.33 -0.84 10.12
C HIS A 114 -10.37 -0.31 11.12
N ASP A 115 -9.87 0.35 12.17
CA ASP A 115 -10.49 0.87 13.39
C ASP A 115 -12.04 0.91 13.39
N SER A 116 -12.66 -0.27 13.44
CA SER A 116 -14.12 -0.47 13.56
C SER A 116 -14.47 -1.21 14.85
N SER A 117 -13.49 -1.46 15.71
CA SER A 117 -13.73 -1.92 17.07
C SER A 117 -14.15 -0.71 17.90
N PRO A 118 -15.15 -0.82 18.79
CA PRO A 118 -15.60 0.31 19.59
C PRO A 118 -14.42 0.78 20.44
N LYS A 119 -13.89 1.97 20.12
CA LYS A 119 -12.97 2.66 21.03
C LYS A 119 -13.70 2.77 22.35
N ASP A 120 -13.20 2.10 23.39
CA ASP A 120 -13.66 2.36 24.76
C ASP A 120 -13.59 3.88 24.95
N PRO A 121 -14.72 4.57 25.08
CA PRO A 121 -14.74 6.04 25.12
C PRO A 121 -14.13 6.59 26.40
N SER A 122 -13.69 5.71 27.33
CA SER A 122 -13.38 6.07 28.71
C SER A 122 -11.91 6.41 28.97
N THR A 123 -10.98 6.00 28.11
CA THR A 123 -9.54 6.09 28.44
C THR A 123 -8.77 6.82 27.36
N SER A 124 -8.24 8.01 27.70
CA SER A 124 -7.45 8.84 26.79
C SER A 124 -6.18 8.12 26.34
N ASP A 125 -5.70 8.44 25.13
CA ASP A 125 -4.45 7.88 24.59
C ASP A 125 -3.26 8.20 25.50
N PHE A 126 -3.29 9.37 26.16
CA PHE A 126 -2.32 9.72 27.20
C PHE A 126 -2.32 8.72 28.36
N LEU A 127 -3.49 8.37 28.92
CA LEU A 127 -3.57 7.44 30.06
C LEU A 127 -3.13 6.03 29.67
N LYS A 128 -3.51 5.55 28.47
CA LYS A 128 -3.04 4.26 27.96
C LYS A 128 -1.52 4.22 27.85
N ASN A 129 -0.94 5.26 27.27
CA ASN A 129 0.51 5.36 27.10
C ASN A 129 1.24 5.53 28.43
N PHE A 130 0.64 6.27 29.37
CA PHE A 130 1.16 6.42 30.73
C PHE A 130 1.23 5.07 31.46
N TYR A 131 0.21 4.21 31.31
CA TYR A 131 0.23 2.87 31.90
C TYR A 131 1.17 1.89 31.18
N SER A 132 1.42 2.06 29.87
CA SER A 132 2.36 1.21 29.12
C SER A 132 3.84 1.54 29.35
N GLY A 133 4.14 2.70 29.95
CA GLY A 133 5.50 3.11 30.31
C GLY A 133 6.08 4.21 29.41
N ASN A 134 7.29 4.66 29.77
CA ASN A 134 7.89 5.92 29.28
C ASN A 134 8.62 5.85 27.93
N TYR A 135 8.46 4.79 27.14
CA TYR A 135 9.12 4.68 25.83
C TYR A 135 8.16 5.07 24.71
N PHE A 136 8.16 6.37 24.42
CA PHE A 136 7.62 6.95 23.19
C PHE A 136 8.72 7.04 22.13
#